data_AF-A0A0V8HIF2-F1
#
_entry.id   AF-A0A0V8HIF2-F1
#
_cell.length_a   1.000
_cell.length_b   1.000
_cell.length_c   1.000
_cell.angle_alpha   90.00
_cell.angle_beta   90.00
_cell.angle_gamma   90.00
#
_symmetry.space_group_name_H-M   'P 1'
#
loop_
_entity.id
_entity.type
_entity.pdbx_description
1 polymer ?
#
loop_
_entity_poly.entity_id
_entity_poly.type
_entity_poly.pdbx_seq_one_letter_code
_entity_poly.pdbx_strand_id
1 'polypeptide(L)' 'MGQYLKKKWLLVKINQKRAEMISLGENMGLGAQETIECSQQLDDLLNQYQKCTKRTYNFQEVVPYEFSQAIKTLLKKTAS' A
#
# COMPACT_ATOMS: atom_id res chain seq x y z
N MET A 1 -12.94 -7.29 -21.43
CA MET A 1 -13.59 -6.62 -20.29
C MET A 1 -13.00 -6.99 -18.91
N GLY A 2 -12.91 -8.28 -18.54
CA GLY A 2 -12.63 -8.70 -17.16
C GLY A 2 -11.30 -8.24 -16.55
N GLN A 3 -10.20 -8.22 -17.31
CA GLN A 3 -8.89 -7.82 -16.78
C GLN A 3 -8.80 -6.32 -16.44
N TYR A 4 -9.47 -5.45 -17.19
CA TYR A 4 -9.50 -4.01 -16.94
C TYR A 4 -10.29 -3.67 -15.66
N LEU A 5 -11.44 -4.32 -15.46
CA LEU A 5 -12.24 -4.15 -14.25
C LEU A 5 -11.48 -4.68 -13.02
N LYS A 6 -10.82 -5.84 -13.15
CA LYS A 6 -9.95 -6.38 -12.10
C LYS A 6 -8.80 -5.42 -11.76
N LYS A 7 -8.15 -4.83 -12.76
CA LYS A 7 -7.11 -3.81 -12.57
C LYS A 7 -7.62 -2.61 -11.77
N LYS A 8 -8.78 -2.04 -12.16
CA LYS A 8 -9.39 -0.92 -11.43
C LYS A 8 -9.76 -1.27 -10.00
N TRP A 9 -10.35 -2.44 -9.79
CA TRP A 9 -10.72 -2.91 -8.45
C TRP A 9 -9.49 -3.08 -7.54
N LEU A 10 -8.41 -3.65 -8.07
CA LEU A 10 -7.14 -3.79 -7.35
C LEU A 10 -6.56 -2.44 -6.96
N LEU A 11 -6.57 -1.44 -7.84
CA LEU A 11 -6.11 -0.08 -7.51
C LEU A 11 -6.91 0.56 -6.36
N VAL A 12 -8.24 0.41 -6.39
CA VAL A 12 -9.09 0.90 -5.31
C VAL A 12 -8.72 0.23 -3.98
N LYS A 13 -8.53 -1.09 -3.99
CA LYS A 13 -8.16 -1.85 -2.78
C LYS A 13 -6.78 -1.49 -2.25
N ILE A 14 -5.81 -1.31 -3.14
CA ILE A 14 -4.45 -0.86 -2.79
C ILE A 14 -4.51 0.51 -2.09
N ASN A 15 -5.28 1.45 -2.65
CA ASN A 15 -5.40 2.78 -2.05
C ASN A 15 -6.12 2.77 -0.70
N GLN A 16 -7.16 1.92 -0.55
CA GLN A 16 -7.82 1.71 0.75
C GLN A 16 -6.84 1.16 1.79
N LYS A 17 -6.07 0.12 1.46
CA LYS A 17 -5.10 -0.46 2.40
C LYS A 17 -3.94 0.45 2.74
N ARG A 18 -3.57 1.39 1.87
CA ARG A 18 -2.60 2.42 2.22
C ARG A 18 -3.10 3.40 3.27
N ALA A 19 -4.33 3.88 3.11
CA ALA A 19 -4.92 4.77 4.11
C ALA A 19 -5.03 4.05 5.47
N GLU A 20 -5.40 2.77 5.45
CA GLU A 20 -5.44 1.93 6.64
C GLU A 20 -4.05 1.74 7.27
N MET A 21 -3.02 1.43 6.48
CA MET A 21 -1.65 1.28 6.97
C MET A 21 -1.11 2.58 7.58
N ILE A 22 -1.42 3.75 7.00
CA ILE A 22 -1.07 5.04 7.59
C ILE A 22 -1.78 5.20 8.93
N SER A 23 -3.09 4.99 8.98
CA SER A 23 -3.87 5.10 10.21
C SER A 23 -3.37 4.16 11.30
N LEU A 24 -3.06 2.90 10.97
CA LEU A 24 -2.51 1.93 11.92
C LEU A 24 -1.09 2.33 12.37
N GLY A 25 -0.25 2.78 11.43
CA GLY A 25 1.08 3.28 11.74
C GLY A 25 1.08 4.53 12.63
N GLU A 26 0.08 5.41 12.49
CA GLU A 26 -0.11 6.59 13.34
C GLU A 26 -0.63 6.24 14.74
N ASN A 27 -1.55 5.27 14.85
CA ASN A 27 -2.20 4.94 16.12
C ASN A 27 -1.44 3.88 16.95
N MET A 28 -0.88 2.86 16.28
CA MET A 28 -0.26 1.69 16.92
C MET A 28 1.24 1.59 16.63
N GLY A 29 1.75 2.34 15.66
CA GLY A 29 3.14 2.27 15.22
C GLY A 29 3.37 1.24 14.11
N LEU A 30 4.49 1.39 13.39
CA LEU A 30 4.82 0.54 12.24
C LEU A 30 5.20 -0.90 12.63
N GLY A 31 5.63 -1.11 13.87
CA GLY A 31 5.98 -2.43 14.40
C GLY A 31 4.82 -3.19 15.05
N ALA A 32 3.63 -2.58 15.14
CA ALA A 32 2.45 -3.27 15.65
C ALA A 32 2.04 -4.40 14.69
N GLN A 33 1.55 -5.50 15.27
CA GLN A 33 1.14 -6.68 14.51
C GLN A 33 0.10 -6.32 13.45
N GLU A 34 -0.86 -5.46 13.79
CA GLU A 34 -1.91 -4.97 12.90
C GLU A 34 -1.34 -4.18 11.72
N THR A 35 -0.33 -3.33 11.95
CA THR A 35 0.33 -2.56 10.89
C THR A 35 1.17 -3.47 9.99
N ILE A 36 1.84 -4.49 10.56
CA ILE A 36 2.58 -5.50 9.81
C ILE A 36 1.64 -6.31 8.92
N GLU A 37 0.53 -6.81 9.47
CA GLU A 37 -0.48 -7.55 8.72
C GLU A 37 -1.09 -6.69 7.60
N CYS A 38 -1.38 -5.41 7.88
CA CYS A 38 -1.84 -4.47 6.87
C CYS A 38 -0.80 -4.29 5.74
N SER A 39 0.49 -4.26 6.06
CA SER A 39 1.55 -4.15 5.06
C SER A 39 1.66 -5.40 4.17
N GLN A 40 1.47 -6.59 4.75
CA GLN A 40 1.47 -7.86 4.01
C GLN A 40 0.27 -7.96 3.06
N GLN A 41 -0.93 -7.58 3.53
CA GLN A 41 -2.12 -7.52 2.70
C GLN A 41 -1.98 -6.53 1.55
N LEU A 42 -1.33 -5.38 1.80
CA LEU A 42 -1.04 -4.40 0.76
C LEU A 42 -0.07 -4.97 -0.29
N ASP A 43 0.99 -5.68 0.14
CA ASP A 43 1.94 -6.33 -0.77
C ASP A 43 1.25 -7.38 -1.66
N ASP A 44 0.36 -8.20 -1.10
CA ASP A 44 -0.42 -9.17 -1.86
C ASP A 44 -1.30 -8.52 -2.93
N LEU A 45 -1.92 -7.38 -2.62
CA LEU A 45 -2.71 -6.63 -3.59
C LEU A 45 -1.83 -6.05 -4.71
N LEU A 46 -0.65 -5.54 -4.37
CA LEU A 46 0.35 -5.06 -5.33
C LEU A 46 0.82 -6.19 -6.26
N ASN A 47 1.13 -7.36 -5.69
CA ASN A 47 1.53 -8.56 -6.43
C ASN A 47 0.42 -9.02 -7.39
N GLN A 48 -0.84 -8.99 -6.95
CA GLN A 48 -1.99 -9.32 -7.82
C GLN A 48 -2.18 -8.29 -8.94
N TYR A 49 -2.00 -7.00 -8.65
CA TYR A 49 -2.05 -5.94 -9.64
C TYR A 49 -0.96 -6.12 -10.69
N GLN A 50 0.28 -6.40 -10.25
CA GLN A 50 1.41 -6.69 -11.11
C GLN A 50 1.14 -7.90 -12.01
N LYS A 51 0.57 -8.99 -11.49
CA LYS A 51 0.17 -10.15 -12.30
C LYS A 51 -0.86 -9.79 -13.37
N CYS A 52 -1.73 -8.81 -13.11
CA CYS A 52 -2.71 -8.32 -14.09
C CYS A 52 -2.08 -7.36 -15.13
N THR A 53 -1.04 -6.63 -14.76
CA THR A 53 -0.28 -5.74 -15.65
C THR A 53 0.98 -6.47 -16.14
N LYS A 54 0.90 -7.22 -17.25
CA LYS A 54 1.99 -8.08 -17.80
C LYS A 54 3.36 -7.39 -18.10
N ARG A 55 3.68 -6.20 -17.58
CA ARG A 55 5.00 -5.54 -17.68
C ARG A 55 5.14 -4.42 -16.63
N THR A 56 6.37 -4.34 -16.08
CA THR A 56 7.03 -3.25 -15.32
C THR A 56 6.16 -2.36 -14.42
N TYR A 57 6.39 -2.49 -13.12
CA TYR A 57 5.85 -1.66 -12.04
C TYR A 57 6.23 -0.18 -12.25
N ASN A 58 5.29 0.66 -12.68
CA ASN A 58 5.44 2.10 -12.52
C ASN A 58 5.11 2.45 -11.06
N PHE A 59 6.15 2.61 -10.25
CA PHE A 59 6.04 2.97 -8.83
C PHE A 59 5.20 4.23 -8.61
N GLN A 60 5.24 5.15 -9.57
CA GLN A 60 4.48 6.40 -9.58
C GLN A 60 2.97 6.25 -9.85
N GLU A 61 2.54 5.27 -10.66
CA GLU A 61 1.12 5.04 -10.93
C GLU A 61 0.42 4.37 -9.75
N VAL A 62 1.17 3.51 -9.06
CA VAL A 62 0.60 2.68 -8.02
C VAL A 62 0.80 3.33 -6.67
N VAL A 63 1.91 3.98 -6.33
CA VAL A 63 2.18 4.55 -4.99
C VAL A 63 2.04 6.08 -5.00
N PRO A 64 0.99 6.65 -4.37
CA PRO A 64 0.87 8.08 -4.17
C PRO A 64 2.07 8.60 -3.37
N TYR A 65 2.58 9.76 -3.78
CA TYR A 65 3.63 10.49 -3.05
C TYR A 65 3.27 10.67 -1.57
N GLU A 66 2.01 10.98 -1.28
CA GLU A 66 1.45 11.12 0.06
C GLU A 66 1.70 9.90 0.95
N PHE A 67 1.53 8.68 0.42
CA PHE A 67 1.79 7.47 1.18
C PHE A 67 3.28 7.32 1.51
N SER A 68 4.15 7.56 0.53
CA SER A 68 5.60 7.48 0.75
C SER A 68 6.07 8.49 1.80
N GLN A 69 5.50 9.69 1.79
CA GLN A 69 5.83 10.73 2.77
C GLN A 69 5.29 10.41 4.17
N ALA A 70 4.07 9.87 4.25
CA ALA A 70 3.48 9.42 5.52
C ALA A 70 4.35 8.32 6.16
N ILE A 71 4.71 7.27 5.40
CA ILE A 71 5.58 6.20 5.90
C ILE A 71 6.97 6.73 6.29
N LYS A 72 7.59 7.59 5.47
CA LYS A 72 8.87 8.23 5.83
C LYS A 72 8.78 9.04 7.12
N THR A 73 7.67 9.73 7.35
CA THR A 73 7.45 10.53 8.56
C THR A 73 7.30 9.63 9.77
N LEU A 74 6.53 8.54 9.65
CA LEU A 74 6.38 7.55 10.71
C LEU A 74 7.72 6.89 11.07
N LEU A 75 8.52 6.48 10.07
CA LEU A 75 9.85 5.92 10.29
C LEU A 75 10.79 6.87 11.03
N LYS A 76 10.75 8.17 10.71
CA LYS A 76 11.54 9.19 11.43
C LYS A 76 11.10 9.35 12.89
N LYS A 77 9.81 9.19 13.19
CA LYS A 77 9.27 9.27 14.56
C LYS A 77 9.65 8.05 15.41
N THR A 78 9.82 6.87 14.82
CA THR A 78 10.22 5.65 15.54
C THR A 78 11.72 5.63 15.90
N ALA A 79 12.56 6.47 15.27
CA ALA A 79 14.02 6.49 15.45
C ALA A 79 14.54 7.60 16.39
N SER A 80 13.64 8.33 17.08
CA SER A 80 13.98 9.40 18.03
C SER A 80 13.47 9.07 19.42
#